data_AF-A0A6N8E740-F1
#
_entry.id   AF-A0A6N8E740-F1
#
_cell.length_a   1.000
_cell.length_b   1.000
_cell.length_c   1.000
_cell.angle_alpha   90.00
_cell.angle_beta   90.00
_cell.angle_gamma   90.00
#
_symmetry.space_group_name_H-M   'P 1'
#
loop_
_entity.id
_entity.type
_entity.pdbx_description
1 polymer ?
#
loop_
_entity_poly.entity_id
_entity_poly.type
_entity_poly.pdbx_seq_one_letter_code
_entity_poly.pdbx_strand_id
1 'polypeptide(L)'
;MRPIESERAPTSALETIALVRCESAGLCLALEAAKIGAMRDTGADTTAPSLAELLELPEVSVPERPRQRLLEIVHPDWRRLVRVDEPIVHFELAARAIQPLPPLLAARLRPNGVRALAWIEEPTGDRLLIFIDAWHLPP
;
A
#
# COMPACT_ATOMS: atom_id res chain seq x y z
N MET A 1 13.61 43.33 -35.33
CA MET A 1 13.49 42.74 -33.98
C MET A 1 12.29 41.80 -33.99
N ARG A 2 12.51 40.49 -33.93
CA ARG A 2 11.44 39.48 -33.76
C ARG A 2 11.43 39.05 -32.28
N PRO A 3 10.25 38.79 -31.67
CA PRO A 3 10.19 38.36 -30.29
C PRO A 3 10.71 36.93 -30.16
N ILE A 4 11.50 36.69 -29.13
CA ILE A 4 11.96 35.36 -28.73
C ILE A 4 10.74 34.65 -28.14
N GLU A 5 10.23 33.66 -28.87
CA GLU A 5 9.24 32.72 -28.36
C GLU A 5 9.86 32.00 -27.16
N SER A 6 9.37 32.33 -25.98
CA SER A 6 9.74 31.67 -24.73
C SER A 6 9.22 30.24 -24.82
N GLU A 7 10.09 29.30 -25.18
CA GLU A 7 9.85 27.86 -25.03
C GLU A 7 9.41 27.60 -23.58
N ARG A 8 8.11 27.35 -23.41
CA ARG A 8 7.60 26.73 -22.19
C ARG A 8 8.20 25.33 -22.16
N ALA A 9 9.16 25.12 -21.26
CA ALA A 9 9.64 23.79 -20.92
C ALA A 9 8.43 22.88 -20.65
N PRO A 10 8.42 21.64 -21.17
CA PRO A 10 7.34 20.71 -20.89
C PRO A 10 7.27 20.53 -19.39
N THR A 11 6.14 20.91 -18.81
CA THR A 11 5.81 20.61 -17.42
C THR A 11 5.77 19.09 -17.35
N SER A 12 6.83 18.44 -16.84
CA SER A 12 6.81 16.99 -16.68
C SER A 12 5.57 16.67 -15.86
N ALA A 13 4.57 16.02 -16.46
CA ALA A 13 3.43 15.53 -15.73
C ALA A 13 3.99 14.76 -14.53
N LEU A 14 3.58 15.14 -13.32
CA LEU A 14 4.03 14.46 -12.13
C LEU A 14 3.57 13.01 -12.25
N GLU A 15 4.52 12.08 -12.46
CA GLU A 15 4.20 10.67 -12.47
C GLU A 15 3.62 10.30 -11.10
N THR A 16 2.36 9.89 -11.09
CA THR A 16 1.65 9.40 -9.91
C THR A 16 1.48 7.89 -9.99
N ILE A 17 1.38 7.26 -8.84
CA ILE A 17 1.05 5.85 -8.69
C ILE A 17 -0.28 5.76 -7.95
N ALA A 18 -1.22 5.02 -8.52
CA ALA A 18 -2.49 4.70 -7.90
C ALA A 18 -2.32 3.60 -6.84
N LEU A 19 -2.80 3.85 -5.64
CA LEU A 19 -2.60 3.02 -4.47
C LEU A 19 -3.91 2.75 -3.74
N VAL A 20 -3.97 1.58 -3.09
CA VAL A 20 -4.98 1.25 -2.09
C VAL A 20 -4.28 1.25 -0.74
N ARG A 21 -4.66 2.19 0.12
CA ARG A 21 -4.26 2.27 1.52
C ARG A 21 -5.20 1.42 2.37
N CYS A 22 -4.66 0.70 3.33
CA CYS A 22 -5.41 -0.02 4.35
C CYS A 22 -4.63 -0.05 5.67
N GLU A 23 -5.25 -0.53 6.73
CA GLU A 23 -4.58 -0.79 7.99
C GLU A 23 -4.35 -2.29 8.21
N SER A 24 -3.29 -2.62 8.93
CA SER A 24 -3.11 -3.96 9.48
C SER A 24 -2.19 -3.94 10.69
N ALA A 25 -2.64 -4.51 11.81
CA ALA A 25 -1.91 -4.50 13.08
C ALA A 25 -1.45 -3.09 13.52
N GLY A 26 -2.28 -2.07 13.24
CA GLY A 26 -1.98 -0.66 13.55
C GLY A 26 -1.01 0.03 12.58
N LEU A 27 -0.50 -0.67 11.57
CA LEU A 27 0.36 -0.09 10.52
C LEU A 27 -0.45 0.44 9.34
N CYS A 28 0.03 1.51 8.73
CA CYS A 28 -0.53 2.08 7.49
C CYS A 28 0.17 1.46 6.28
N LEU A 29 -0.56 0.66 5.52
CA LEU A 29 -0.01 -0.12 4.41
C LEU A 29 -0.60 0.37 3.08
N ALA A 30 0.22 0.36 2.03
CA ALA A 30 -0.18 0.63 0.66
C ALA A 30 0.14 -0.53 -0.27
N LEU A 31 -0.82 -0.83 -1.14
CA LEU A 31 -0.70 -1.78 -2.24
C LEU A 31 -0.96 -1.02 -3.54
N GLU A 32 -0.29 -1.41 -4.63
CA GLU A 32 -0.61 -0.86 -5.95
C GLU A 32 -2.05 -1.18 -6.33
N ALA A 33 -2.83 -0.16 -6.71
CA ALA A 33 -4.25 -0.34 -7.02
C ALA A 33 -4.47 -1.30 -8.20
N ALA A 34 -3.55 -1.33 -9.16
CA ALA A 34 -3.58 -2.26 -10.30
C ALA A 34 -3.52 -3.74 -9.90
N LYS A 35 -3.04 -4.05 -8.68
CA LYS A 35 -2.95 -5.41 -8.13
C LYS A 35 -4.17 -5.79 -7.30
N ILE A 36 -5.15 -4.89 -7.14
CA ILE A 36 -6.34 -5.08 -6.31
C ILE A 36 -7.58 -5.15 -7.19
N GLY A 37 -8.37 -6.22 -7.04
CA GLY A 37 -9.56 -6.49 -7.82
C GLY A 37 -10.85 -5.96 -7.19
N ALA A 38 -11.34 -6.65 -6.17
CA ALA A 38 -12.60 -6.34 -5.49
C ALA A 38 -12.42 -6.21 -3.98
N MET A 39 -13.23 -5.35 -3.36
CA MET A 39 -13.42 -5.29 -1.91
C MET A 39 -14.74 -5.97 -1.54
N ARG A 40 -14.73 -6.84 -0.53
CA ARG A 40 -15.90 -7.57 -0.05
C ARG A 40 -16.02 -7.43 1.47
N ASP A 41 -17.23 -7.58 1.98
CA ASP A 41 -17.42 -7.80 3.42
C ASP A 41 -16.88 -9.17 3.81
N THR A 42 -16.33 -9.26 5.02
CA THR A 42 -15.83 -10.53 5.58
C THR A 42 -16.93 -11.57 5.79
N GLY A 43 -18.18 -11.15 5.98
CA GLY A 43 -19.33 -12.05 6.14
C GLY A 43 -19.06 -13.14 7.19
N ALA A 44 -19.42 -14.39 6.87
CA ALA A 44 -19.07 -15.58 7.66
C ALA A 44 -17.78 -16.26 7.18
N ASP A 45 -17.17 -15.80 6.08
CA ASP A 45 -15.99 -16.44 5.49
C ASP A 45 -14.71 -15.84 6.08
N THR A 46 -14.30 -16.40 7.21
CA THR A 46 -13.12 -15.96 7.98
C THR A 46 -11.84 -16.71 7.61
N THR A 47 -11.89 -17.55 6.57
CA THR A 47 -10.80 -18.47 6.23
C THR A 47 -9.62 -17.81 5.50
N ALA A 48 -9.85 -16.63 4.90
CA ALA A 48 -8.79 -15.87 4.26
C ALA A 48 -7.75 -15.39 5.30
N PRO A 49 -6.45 -15.45 5.02
CA PRO A 49 -5.44 -14.95 5.94
C PRO A 49 -5.53 -13.42 6.07
N SER A 50 -5.18 -12.89 7.24
CA SER A 50 -5.03 -11.45 7.41
C SER A 50 -3.72 -10.94 6.85
N LEU A 51 -3.67 -9.69 6.41
CA LEU A 51 -2.44 -9.09 5.90
C LEU A 51 -1.34 -9.07 6.98
N ALA A 52 -1.70 -8.90 8.24
CA ALA A 52 -0.79 -9.04 9.37
C ALA A 52 -0.20 -10.45 9.49
N GLU A 53 -1.04 -11.50 9.34
CA GLU A 53 -0.56 -12.90 9.31
C GLU A 53 0.44 -13.12 8.17
N LEU A 54 0.14 -12.62 6.96
CA LEU A 54 1.02 -12.75 5.79
C LEU A 54 2.34 -11.99 5.94
N LEU A 55 2.32 -10.88 6.65
CA LEU A 55 3.51 -10.08 6.90
C LEU A 55 4.27 -10.53 8.16
N GLU A 56 3.80 -11.58 8.83
CA GLU A 56 4.32 -12.06 10.12
C GLU A 56 4.42 -10.94 11.17
N LEU A 57 3.45 -10.01 11.14
CA LEU A 57 3.43 -8.88 12.07
C LEU A 57 3.03 -9.35 13.47
N PRO A 58 3.67 -8.81 14.52
CA PRO A 58 3.26 -9.10 15.88
C PRO A 58 1.82 -8.66 16.11
N GLU A 59 1.02 -9.51 16.75
CA GLU A 59 -0.34 -9.12 17.16
C GLU A 59 -0.26 -7.95 18.14
N VAL A 60 -0.80 -6.82 17.73
CA VAL A 60 -0.98 -5.66 18.61
C VAL A 60 -2.34 -5.81 19.27
N SER A 61 -2.36 -5.99 20.59
CA SER A 61 -3.59 -5.98 21.38
C SER A 61 -4.16 -4.56 21.44
N VAL A 62 -4.92 -4.18 20.42
CA VAL A 62 -5.73 -2.94 20.45
C VAL A 62 -7.06 -3.19 21.16
N PRO A 63 -7.54 -2.24 21.99
CA PRO A 63 -8.75 -2.42 22.81
C PRO A 63 -10.02 -2.65 21.98
N GLU A 64 -10.06 -2.11 20.77
CA GLU A 64 -11.17 -2.23 19.83
C GLU A 64 -10.62 -2.76 18.50
N ARG A 65 -11.17 -3.89 18.04
CA ARG A 65 -10.76 -4.45 16.75
C ARG A 65 -11.37 -3.61 15.63
N PRO A 66 -10.55 -3.05 14.73
CA PRO A 66 -11.07 -2.31 13.58
C PRO A 66 -11.94 -3.21 12.71
N ARG A 67 -12.88 -2.58 12.00
CA ARG A 67 -13.74 -3.30 11.05
C ARG A 67 -12.89 -3.89 9.93
N GLN A 68 -13.15 -5.15 9.60
CA GLN A 68 -12.39 -5.87 8.59
C GLN A 68 -13.12 -5.94 7.24
N ARG A 69 -12.32 -6.09 6.19
CA ARG A 69 -12.76 -6.29 4.80
C ARG A 69 -11.86 -7.32 4.13
N LEU A 70 -12.38 -7.95 3.09
CA LEU A 70 -11.62 -8.80 2.20
C LEU A 70 -11.20 -7.98 0.97
N LEU A 71 -9.90 -7.93 0.70
CA LEU A 71 -9.36 -7.42 -0.56
C LEU A 71 -8.95 -8.61 -1.43
N GLU A 72 -9.42 -8.62 -2.68
CA GLU A 72 -8.96 -9.55 -3.70
C GLU A 72 -7.66 -9.02 -4.33
N ILE A 73 -6.56 -9.74 -4.12
CA ILE A 73 -5.31 -9.54 -4.84
C ILE A 73 -5.40 -10.30 -6.17
N VAL A 74 -5.08 -9.60 -7.25
CA VAL A 74 -5.07 -10.11 -8.61
C VAL A 74 -3.64 -10.27 -9.09
N HIS A 75 -3.23 -11.51 -9.36
CA HIS A 75 -2.00 -11.88 -10.03
C HIS A 75 -2.34 -12.48 -11.40
N PRO A 76 -1.43 -12.43 -12.41
CA PRO A 76 -1.66 -13.10 -13.68
C PRO A 76 -2.10 -14.57 -13.57
N ASP A 77 -1.50 -15.30 -12.63
CA ASP A 77 -1.72 -16.75 -12.46
C ASP A 77 -2.73 -17.13 -11.37
N TRP A 78 -3.09 -16.21 -10.47
CA TRP A 78 -3.91 -16.52 -9.31
C TRP A 78 -4.68 -15.30 -8.80
N ARG A 79 -5.73 -15.58 -8.02
CA ARG A 79 -6.46 -14.56 -7.24
C ARG A 79 -6.54 -15.03 -5.80
N ARG A 80 -6.42 -14.09 -4.87
CA ARG A 80 -6.42 -14.41 -3.44
C ARG A 80 -7.16 -13.36 -2.65
N LEU A 81 -7.98 -13.78 -1.69
CA LEU A 81 -8.58 -12.88 -0.72
C LEU A 81 -7.66 -12.73 0.50
N VAL A 82 -7.51 -11.50 0.97
CA VAL A 82 -6.75 -11.16 2.18
C VAL A 82 -7.62 -10.27 3.07
N ARG A 83 -7.64 -10.56 4.37
CA ARG A 83 -8.31 -9.70 5.36
C ARG A 83 -7.43 -8.49 5.67
N VAL A 84 -8.01 -7.29 5.61
CA VAL A 84 -7.37 -6.04 6.02
C VAL A 84 -8.29 -5.26 6.95
N ASP A 85 -7.69 -4.35 7.72
CA ASP A 85 -8.41 -3.47 8.61
C ASP A 85 -8.76 -2.15 7.88
N GLU A 86 -9.95 -1.62 8.16
CA GLU A 86 -10.36 -0.29 7.73
C GLU A 86 -9.57 0.81 8.45
N PRO A 87 -9.40 2.01 7.86
CA PRO A 87 -9.99 2.47 6.60
C PRO A 87 -9.28 1.98 5.34
N ILE A 88 -10.06 1.64 4.30
CA ILE A 88 -9.55 1.35 2.95
C ILE A 88 -9.78 2.57 2.07
N VAL A 89 -8.70 3.12 1.50
CA VAL A 89 -8.74 4.37 0.72
C VAL A 89 -7.98 4.19 -0.57
N HIS A 90 -8.63 4.50 -1.70
CA HIS A 90 -7.96 4.63 -2.99
C HIS A 90 -7.46 6.06 -3.17
N PHE A 91 -6.20 6.22 -3.55
CA PHE A 91 -5.58 7.54 -3.74
C PHE A 91 -4.40 7.47 -4.71
N GLU A 92 -3.93 8.64 -5.16
CA GLU A 92 -2.72 8.77 -5.97
C GLU A 92 -1.60 9.39 -5.14
N LEU A 93 -0.38 8.88 -5.32
CA LEU A 93 0.82 9.44 -4.72
C LEU A 93 1.85 9.78 -5.79
N ALA A 94 2.46 10.95 -5.69
CA ALA A 94 3.56 11.33 -6.57
C ALA A 94 4.74 10.36 -6.40
N ALA A 95 5.27 9.79 -7.48
CA ALA A 95 6.34 8.79 -7.45
C ALA A 95 7.58 9.30 -6.70
N ARG A 96 7.89 10.60 -6.80
CA ARG A 96 9.01 11.25 -6.07
C ARG A 96 8.88 11.23 -4.55
N ALA A 97 7.67 11.03 -4.00
CA ALA A 97 7.44 10.94 -2.56
C ALA A 97 7.77 9.55 -2.01
N ILE A 98 7.98 8.57 -2.90
CA ILE A 98 8.25 7.18 -2.54
C ILE A 98 9.75 6.97 -2.42
N GLN A 99 10.19 6.54 -1.24
CA GLN A 99 11.57 6.19 -0.96
C GLN A 99 11.72 4.67 -1.02
N PRO A 100 12.53 4.13 -1.94
CA PRO A 100 12.76 2.69 -2.00
C PRO A 100 13.44 2.20 -0.72
N LEU A 101 13.15 0.97 -0.31
CA LEU A 101 13.77 0.39 0.85
C LEU A 101 15.29 0.27 0.63
N PRO A 102 16.13 0.81 1.53
CA PRO A 102 17.59 0.72 1.39
C PRO A 102 18.05 -0.74 1.22
N PRO A 103 18.92 -1.06 0.23
CA PRO A 103 19.30 -2.44 -0.08
C PRO A 103 19.84 -3.24 1.11
N LEU A 104 20.59 -2.58 2.01
CA LEU A 104 21.13 -3.21 3.20
C LEU A 104 20.02 -3.63 4.19
N LEU A 105 18.96 -2.82 4.32
CA LEU A 105 17.79 -3.16 5.14
C LEU A 105 16.98 -4.27 4.49
N ALA A 106 16.77 -4.20 3.17
CA ALA A 106 16.09 -5.25 2.42
C ALA A 106 16.78 -6.61 2.59
N ALA A 107 18.12 -6.64 2.49
CA ALA A 107 18.90 -7.88 2.61
C ALA A 107 18.94 -8.43 4.04
N ARG A 108 19.04 -7.56 5.05
CA ARG A 108 19.17 -7.99 6.47
C ARG A 108 17.84 -8.32 7.12
N LEU A 109 16.84 -7.47 6.94
CA LEU A 109 15.54 -7.61 7.58
C LEU A 109 14.61 -8.53 6.80
N ARG A 110 14.90 -8.77 5.51
CA ARG A 110 14.07 -9.55 4.58
C ARG A 110 12.58 -9.26 4.77
N PRO A 111 12.17 -7.99 4.80
CA PRO A 111 10.81 -7.68 5.20
C PRO A 111 9.85 -8.25 4.16
N ASN A 112 8.98 -9.16 4.60
CA ASN A 112 8.05 -9.91 3.74
C ASN A 112 7.24 -8.92 2.91
N GLY A 113 7.45 -8.90 1.59
CA GLY A 113 6.72 -8.03 0.67
C GLY A 113 6.99 -6.52 0.74
N VAL A 114 7.71 -5.97 1.74
CA VAL A 114 7.97 -4.53 1.82
C VAL A 114 8.94 -4.10 0.71
N ARG A 115 8.64 -2.99 0.03
CA ARG A 115 9.46 -2.46 -1.08
C ARG A 115 9.88 -1.01 -0.92
N ALA A 116 9.03 -0.19 -0.31
CA ALA A 116 9.25 1.24 -0.22
C ALA A 116 8.50 1.84 0.97
N LEU A 117 8.81 3.10 1.24
CA LEU A 117 8.27 3.89 2.32
C LEU A 117 7.90 5.27 1.79
N ALA A 118 6.86 5.89 2.33
CA ALA A 118 6.56 7.31 2.09
C ALA A 118 5.99 7.94 3.35
N TRP A 119 6.15 9.26 3.48
CA TRP A 119 5.41 10.04 4.46
C TRP A 119 4.20 10.66 3.77
N ILE A 120 3.03 10.55 4.39
CA ILE A 120 1.81 11.22 3.96
C ILE A 120 1.33 12.18 5.04
N GLU A 121 0.86 13.34 4.64
CA GLU A 121 0.25 14.31 5.54
C GLU A 121 -1.19 13.87 5.85
N GLU A 122 -1.54 13.74 7.13
CA GLU A 122 -2.91 13.55 7.58
C GLU A 122 -3.33 14.70 8.52
N PRO A 123 -4.64 14.98 8.67
CA PRO A 123 -5.11 16.06 9.55
C PRO A 123 -4.63 15.95 11.00
N THR A 124 -4.34 14.74 11.47
CA THR A 124 -3.89 14.43 12.82
C THR A 124 -2.35 14.37 12.95
N GLY A 125 -1.62 14.54 11.85
CA GLY A 125 -0.16 14.46 11.80
C GLY A 125 0.35 13.58 10.65
N ASP A 126 1.65 13.66 10.39
CA ASP A 126 2.28 12.86 9.34
C ASP A 126 2.26 11.38 9.70
N ARG A 127 1.97 10.54 8.69
CA ARG A 127 1.92 9.09 8.84
C ARG A 127 2.89 8.41 7.90
N LEU A 128 3.62 7.42 8.42
CA LEU A 128 4.46 6.56 7.60
C LEU A 128 3.59 5.55 6.86
N LEU A 129 3.69 5.55 5.54
CA LEU A 129 3.05 4.60 4.64
C LEU A 129 4.07 3.54 4.19
N ILE A 130 3.73 2.27 4.39
CA ILE A 130 4.60 1.14 4.05
C ILE A 130 4.08 0.46 2.79
N PHE A 131 4.91 0.39 1.75
CA PHE A 131 4.54 -0.20 0.47
C PHE A 131 4.79 -1.69 0.46
N ILE A 132 3.72 -2.43 0.21
CA ILE A 132 3.72 -3.88 0.13
C ILE A 132 3.53 -4.30 -1.33
N ASP A 133 4.40 -5.18 -1.79
CA ASP A 133 4.22 -5.83 -3.08
C ASP A 133 3.27 -7.02 -2.93
N ALA A 134 2.01 -6.81 -3.35
CA ALA A 134 0.92 -7.77 -3.24
C ALA A 134 1.26 -9.14 -3.86
N TRP A 135 2.09 -9.17 -4.89
CA TRP A 135 2.47 -10.40 -5.59
C TRP A 135 3.58 -11.19 -4.89
N HIS A 136 4.30 -10.56 -3.97
CA HIS A 136 5.37 -11.20 -3.18
C HIS A 136 4.95 -11.48 -1.73
N LEU A 137 3.65 -11.42 -1.43
CA LEU A 137 3.13 -11.89 -0.16
C LEU A 137 3.28 -13.42 -0.07
N PRO A 138 3.67 -13.98 1.08
CA PRO A 138 3.80 -15.41 1.26
C PRO A 138 2.44 -16.11 1.09
N PRO A 139 2.42 -17.38 0.67
CA PRO A 139 1.20 -18.14 0.35
C PRO A 139 0.25 -18.37 1.53
#